data_AF-A0AAX3WSQ2-F1
#
_entry.id   AF-A0AAX3WSQ2-F1
#
_cell.length_a   1.000
_cell.length_b   1.000
_cell.length_c   1.000
_cell.angle_alpha   90.00
_cell.angle_beta   90.00
_cell.angle_gamma   90.00
#
_symmetry.space_group_name_H-M   'P 1'
#
loop_
_entity.id
_entity.type
_entity.pdbx_description
1 polymer ?
#
loop_
_entity_poly.entity_id
_entity_poly.type
_entity_poly.pdbx_seq_one_letter_code
_entity_poly.pdbx_strand_id
1 'polypeptide(L)' 'MDNEYFVGWGTLALINAALAQGKNRTGLNWFLLSLVLGPLATLILLFVEKR' A
#
# COMPACT_ATOMS: atom_id res chain seq x y z
N MET A 1 4.96 -30.75 0.39
CA MET A 1 5.45 -29.54 1.08
C MET A 1 4.60 -28.40 0.59
N ASP A 2 3.72 -27.89 1.43
CA ASP A 2 2.80 -26.82 1.07
C ASP A 2 3.57 -25.50 1.07
N ASN A 3 3.74 -24.91 -0.11
CA ASN A 3 4.42 -23.62 -0.27
C ASN A 3 3.41 -22.49 -0.05
N GLU A 4 3.23 -22.08 1.21
CA GLU A 4 2.41 -20.89 1.51
C GLU A 4 3.22 -19.60 1.32
N TYR A 5 2.71 -18.70 0.48
CA TYR A 5 3.26 -17.36 0.32
C TYR A 5 2.72 -16.45 1.42
N PHE A 6 3.58 -16.09 2.38
CA PHE A 6 3.23 -15.11 3.40
C PHE A 6 3.50 -13.68 2.89
N VAL A 7 2.43 -12.91 2.67
CA VAL A 7 2.53 -11.48 2.40
C VAL A 7 2.23 -10.72 3.70
N GLY A 8 3.29 -10.19 4.31
CA GLY A 8 3.20 -9.45 5.56
C GLY A 8 2.74 -8.00 5.37
N TRP A 9 2.41 -7.37 6.49
CA TRP A 9 1.92 -5.99 6.55
C TRP A 9 2.91 -4.98 5.96
N GLY A 10 4.22 -5.19 6.14
CA GLY A 10 5.28 -4.35 5.54
C GLY A 10 5.32 -4.47 4.01
N THR A 11 5.14 -5.67 3.45
CA THR A 11 5.06 -5.88 2.00
C THR A 11 3.84 -5.16 1.42
N LEU A 12 2.69 -5.25 2.08
CA LEU A 12 1.49 -4.52 1.68
C LEU A 12 1.72 -3.00 1.72
N ALA A 13 2.41 -2.49 2.74
CA ALA A 13 2.74 -1.07 2.83
C ALA A 13 3.66 -0.60 1.69
N LEU A 14 4.65 -1.39 1.31
CA LEU A 14 5.51 -1.11 0.15
C LEU A 14 4.71 -1.10 -1.17
N ILE A 15 3.80 -2.05 -1.35
CA ILE A 15 2.93 -2.10 -2.54
C ILE A 15 2.04 -0.85 -2.61
N ASN A 16 1.40 -0.46 -1.51
CA ASN A 16 0.58 0.75 -1.46
C ASN A 16 1.40 2.03 -1.74
N ALA A 17 2.65 2.08 -1.28
CA ALA A 17 3.57 3.18 -1.58
C ALA A 17 3.88 3.29 -3.08
N ALA A 18 4.14 2.17 -3.75
CA ALA A 18 4.38 2.11 -5.19
C ALA A 18 3.12 2.48 -5.99
N LEU A 19 1.95 1.97 -5.60
CA LEU A 19 0.66 2.34 -6.19
C LEU A 19 0.38 3.84 -6.06
N ALA A 20 0.71 4.44 -4.92
CA ALA A 20 0.55 5.87 -4.69
C ALA A 20 1.48 6.70 -5.59
N GLN A 21 2.72 6.27 -5.81
CA GLN A 21 3.63 6.93 -6.76
C GLN A 21 3.07 6.90 -8.19
N GLY A 22 2.47 5.77 -8.62
CA GLY A 22 1.80 5.68 -9.93
C GLY A 22 0.61 6.63 -10.10
N LYS A 23 0.05 7.12 -8.98
CA LYS A 23 -1.01 8.15 -8.91
C LYS A 23 -0.48 9.58 -8.72
N ASN A 24 0.81 9.84 -8.96
CA ASN A 24 1.46 11.13 -8.70
C ASN A 24 1.33 11.61 -7.24
N ARG A 25 1.35 10.67 -6.28
CA ARG A 25 1.32 10.97 -4.84
C ARG A 25 2.62 10.54 -4.18
N THR A 26 2.92 11.15 -3.04
CA THR A 26 4.12 10.86 -2.26
C THR A 26 4.09 9.43 -1.70
N GLY A 27 4.90 8.54 -2.27
CA GLY A 27 4.96 7.13 -1.85
C GLY A 27 5.28 6.95 -0.37
N LEU A 28 6.20 7.75 0.19
CA LEU A 28 6.59 7.65 1.60
C LEU A 28 5.42 7.91 2.57
N ASN A 29 4.58 8.91 2.28
CA ASN A 29 3.41 9.18 3.13
C ASN A 29 2.42 8.01 3.09
N TRP A 30 2.24 7.40 1.91
CA TRP A 30 1.36 6.24 1.75
C TRP A 30 1.95 4.95 2.34
N PHE A 31 3.27 4.80 2.34
CA PHE A 31 3.97 3.74 3.05
C PHE A 31 3.68 3.82 4.56
N LEU A 32 3.98 4.96 5.18
CA LEU A 32 3.77 5.18 6.62
C LEU A 32 2.30 5.04 7.02
N LEU A 33 1.39 5.59 6.20
CA LEU A 33 -0.04 5.46 6.42
C LEU A 33 -0.50 4.00 6.31
N SER A 34 0.08 3.21 5.40
CA SER A 34 -0.23 1.78 5.25
C SER A 34 0.35 0.91 6.36
N LEU A 35 1.45 1.31 7.01
CA LEU A 35 1.94 0.59 8.20
C LEU A 35 0.93 0.66 9.36
N VAL A 36 0.15 1.73 9.46
CA VAL A 36 -0.88 1.90 10.50
C VAL A 36 -2.23 1.32 10.05
N LEU A 37 -2.67 1.64 8.83
CA LEU A 37 -4.01 1.30 8.35
C LEU A 37 -4.08 -0.05 7.62
N GLY A 38 -2.94 -0.56 7.14
CA GLY A 38 -2.86 -1.81 6.41
C GLY A 38 -3.71 -1.85 5.15
N PRO A 39 -4.54 -2.91 4.96
CA PRO A 39 -5.40 -3.04 3.79
C PRO A 39 -6.37 -1.88 3.59
N LEU A 40 -6.74 -1.17 4.67
CA LEU A 40 -7.61 -0.01 4.57
C LEU A 40 -6.95 1.13 3.78
N ALA A 41 -5.62 1.27 3.85
CA ALA A 41 -4.90 2.23 3.03
C ALA A 41 -5.09 1.95 1.53
N THR A 42 -5.20 0.69 1.13
CA THR A 42 -5.46 0.30 -0.25
C THR A 42 -6.86 0.73 -0.69
N LEU A 43 -7.87 0.57 0.15
CA LEU A 43 -9.23 1.04 -0.13
C LEU A 43 -9.28 2.56 -0.25
N ILE A 44 -8.62 3.29 0.64
CA ILE A 44 -8.54 4.75 0.54
C ILE A 44 -7.84 5.13 -0.77
N LEU A 45 -6.71 4.50 -1.09
CA LEU A 45 -5.94 4.78 -2.30
C LEU A 45 -6.72 4.50 -3.60
N LEU A 46 -7.60 3.49 -3.59
CA LEU A 46 -8.48 3.15 -4.70
C LEU A 46 -9.40 4.31 -5.08
N PHE A 47 -10.07 4.93 -4.10
CA PHE A 47 -11.03 6.01 -4.33
C PHE A 47 -10.38 7.39 -4.44
N VAL A 48 -9.15 7.54 -3.96
CA VAL A 48 -8.41 8.79 -4.06
C VAL A 48 -8.04 9.04 -5.53
N GLU A 49 -8.50 10.13 -6.14
CA GLU A 49 -8.19 10.46 -7.54
C GLU A 49 -6.69 10.65 -7.79
N LYS A 50 -6.29 10.32 -9.03
CA LYS A 50 -4.93 10.57 -9.51
C LYS A 50 -4.72 12.09 -9.61
N ARG A 51 -3.57 12.56 -9.12
CA ARG A 51 -3.14 13.95 -9.30
C ARG A 51 -2.44 14.15 -10.63
#